data_AF-A0A960VDE9-F1
#
_entry.id   AF-A0A960VDE9-F1
#
_cell.length_a   1.000
_cell.length_b   1.000
_cell.length_c   1.000
_cell.angle_alpha   90.00
_cell.angle_beta   90.00
_cell.angle_gamma   90.00
#
_symmetry.space_group_name_H-M   'P 1'
#
loop_
_entity.id
_entity.type
_entity.pdbx_description
1 polymer ?
#
loop_
_entity_poly.entity_id
_entity_poly.type
_entity_poly.pdbx_seq_one_letter_code
_entity_poly.pdbx_strand_id
1 'polypeptide(L)'
;AKSFYYSLLINGLKFDSEKLLNFIIKGSYDTNFFTEKYAFFDGMYRNALRADAFQDEYPELNSNRLLVLLYETMEGRRNSKLILEDLKKIDYERVTPDVRLIHTWLSFISATSSGNIEDLESIFEKNKSFGKEGGIEISDREFLFLKGLAAYKSKDYIKSLELLRDCKEGLDFISINAIKTEAMIFYYQNLHEKSITILEKLYVDLNGEDQSIKVTIQEIVSSKSGLKSKLL
;
A
#
# COMPACT_ATOMS: atom_id res chain seq x y z
N ALA A 1 -14.35 -11.85 16.67
CA ALA A 1 -13.21 -10.97 16.32
C ALA A 1 -11.86 -11.47 16.84
N LYS A 2 -11.69 -11.67 18.15
CA LYS A 2 -10.42 -12.10 18.77
C LYS A 2 -9.85 -13.41 18.21
N SER A 3 -10.69 -14.43 18.04
CA SER A 3 -10.28 -15.70 17.42
C SER A 3 -9.76 -15.50 16.00
N PHE A 4 -10.46 -14.71 15.18
CA PHE A 4 -10.03 -14.39 13.81
C PHE A 4 -8.69 -13.64 13.78
N TYR A 5 -8.46 -12.67 14.66
CA TYR A 5 -7.19 -11.95 14.70
C TYR A 5 -6.00 -12.86 14.95
N TYR A 6 -6.04 -13.68 16.01
CA TYR A 6 -4.94 -14.61 16.28
C TYR A 6 -4.79 -15.63 15.16
N SER A 7 -5.89 -16.06 14.55
CA SER A 7 -5.83 -16.91 13.37
C SER A 7 -5.15 -16.20 12.19
N LEU A 8 -5.39 -14.90 11.94
CA LEU A 8 -4.70 -14.14 10.89
C LEU A 8 -3.18 -14.11 11.14
N LEU A 9 -2.77 -13.85 12.39
CA LEU A 9 -1.36 -13.86 12.78
C LEU A 9 -0.71 -15.24 12.68
N ILE A 10 -1.37 -16.29 13.19
CA ILE A 10 -0.92 -17.69 13.08
C ILE A 10 -0.78 -18.10 11.62
N ASN A 11 -1.69 -17.61 10.76
CA ASN A 11 -1.62 -17.85 9.33
C ASN A 11 -0.54 -17.02 8.64
N GLY A 12 0.19 -16.13 9.34
CA GLY A 12 1.38 -15.45 8.82
C GLY A 12 1.13 -14.04 8.28
N LEU A 13 -0.05 -13.45 8.50
CA LEU A 13 -0.26 -12.03 8.23
C LEU A 13 0.51 -11.20 9.25
N LYS A 14 1.22 -10.19 8.75
CA LYS A 14 1.91 -9.18 9.55
C LYS A 14 1.41 -7.81 9.13
N PHE A 15 1.22 -6.94 10.10
CA PHE A 15 0.71 -5.59 9.93
C PHE A 15 1.77 -4.58 10.37
N ASP A 16 2.95 -4.69 9.77
CA ASP A 16 4.13 -3.84 10.01
C ASP A 16 4.38 -2.90 8.80
N SER A 17 5.34 -1.97 8.93
CA SER A 17 5.66 -1.00 7.88
C SER A 17 6.21 -1.68 6.62
N GLU A 18 7.02 -2.74 6.76
CA GLU A 18 7.57 -3.49 5.63
C GLU A 18 6.46 -4.10 4.77
N LYS A 19 5.47 -4.77 5.39
CA LYS A 19 4.32 -5.33 4.67
C LYS A 19 3.42 -4.24 4.11
N LEU A 20 3.27 -3.13 4.82
CA LEU A 20 2.52 -1.98 4.33
C LEU A 20 3.11 -1.43 3.02
N LEU A 21 4.42 -1.14 3.02
CA LEU A 21 5.13 -0.58 1.87
C LEU A 21 5.13 -1.55 0.69
N ASN A 22 5.39 -2.83 0.95
CA ASN A 22 5.32 -3.87 -0.08
C ASN A 22 3.92 -3.95 -0.70
N PHE A 23 2.86 -3.89 0.11
CA PHE A 23 1.48 -3.95 -0.38
C PHE A 23 1.17 -2.76 -1.29
N ILE A 24 1.53 -1.54 -0.88
CA ILE A 24 1.27 -0.33 -1.66
C ILE A 24 1.98 -0.36 -3.01
N ILE A 25 3.22 -0.86 -3.05
CA ILE A 25 4.02 -0.93 -4.28
C ILE A 25 3.55 -2.05 -5.21
N LYS A 26 3.30 -3.25 -4.68
CA LYS A 26 2.95 -4.44 -5.48
C LYS A 26 1.46 -4.50 -5.81
N GLY A 27 0.61 -3.81 -5.06
CA GLY A 27 -0.85 -3.90 -5.18
C GLY A 27 -1.45 -5.21 -4.67
N SER A 28 -0.65 -6.05 -4.02
CA SER A 28 -1.08 -7.34 -3.48
C SER A 28 -0.22 -7.74 -2.27
N TYR A 29 -0.79 -8.60 -1.43
CA TYR A 29 -0.04 -9.32 -0.41
C TYR A 29 0.57 -10.58 -1.07
N ASP A 30 1.81 -10.94 -0.70
CA ASP A 30 2.59 -12.01 -1.37
C ASP A 30 1.75 -13.27 -1.62
N THR A 31 1.58 -13.64 -2.89
CA THR A 31 0.61 -14.64 -3.36
C THR A 31 0.88 -16.06 -2.86
N ASN A 32 2.11 -16.36 -2.43
CA ASN A 32 2.44 -17.63 -1.77
C ASN A 32 1.67 -17.81 -0.44
N PHE A 33 1.10 -16.74 0.09
CA PHE A 33 0.20 -16.77 1.24
C PHE A 33 -1.15 -17.42 0.94
N PHE A 34 -1.69 -17.23 -0.26
CA PHE A 34 -3.10 -17.48 -0.54
C PHE A 34 -3.42 -18.90 -0.97
N THR A 35 -2.51 -19.67 -1.57
CA THR A 35 -2.88 -20.94 -2.21
C THR A 35 -3.42 -22.02 -1.27
N GLU A 36 -2.97 -22.10 -0.01
CA GLU A 36 -3.51 -23.04 0.98
C GLU A 36 -4.41 -22.37 2.04
N LYS A 37 -4.25 -21.06 2.25
CA LYS A 37 -4.96 -20.29 3.30
C LYS A 37 -6.16 -19.50 2.78
N TYR A 38 -6.44 -19.56 1.47
CA TYR A 38 -7.58 -18.87 0.82
C TYR A 38 -8.92 -19.26 1.45
N ALA A 39 -9.13 -20.55 1.69
CA ALA A 39 -10.39 -21.07 2.20
C ALA A 39 -10.70 -20.53 3.61
N PHE A 40 -9.65 -20.34 4.42
CA PHE A 40 -9.79 -19.74 5.74
C PHE A 40 -10.18 -18.26 5.65
N PHE A 41 -9.51 -17.51 4.77
CA PHE A 41 -9.75 -16.07 4.60
C PHE A 41 -11.14 -15.79 4.01
N ASP A 42 -11.60 -16.59 3.03
CA ASP A 42 -12.97 -16.54 2.49
C ASP A 42 -14.01 -16.93 3.56
N GLY A 43 -13.73 -17.95 4.38
CA GLY A 43 -14.60 -18.35 5.49
C GLY A 43 -14.77 -17.23 6.53
N MET A 44 -13.67 -16.56 6.92
CA MET A 44 -13.71 -15.40 7.79
C MET A 44 -14.56 -14.27 7.20
N TYR A 45 -14.33 -13.95 5.92
CA TYR A 45 -15.08 -12.92 5.20
C TYR A 45 -16.59 -13.20 5.18
N ARG A 46 -16.99 -14.42 4.80
CA ARG A 46 -18.41 -14.82 4.79
C ARG A 46 -19.05 -14.73 6.17
N ASN A 47 -18.32 -15.10 7.22
CA ASN A 47 -18.82 -14.98 8.59
C ASN A 47 -18.96 -13.52 9.03
N ALA A 48 -18.00 -12.66 8.67
CA ALA A 48 -18.06 -11.23 8.95
C ALA A 48 -19.23 -10.55 8.21
N LEU A 49 -19.47 -10.89 6.94
CA LEU A 49 -20.62 -10.41 6.17
C LEU A 49 -21.95 -10.83 6.80
N ARG A 50 -22.08 -12.11 7.20
CA ARG A 50 -23.29 -12.59 7.87
C ARG A 50 -23.54 -11.84 9.17
N ALA A 51 -22.50 -11.61 9.95
CA ALA A 51 -22.61 -10.88 11.21
C ALA A 51 -22.98 -9.40 11.00
N ASP A 52 -22.42 -8.73 9.98
CA ASP A 52 -22.77 -7.33 9.67
C ASP A 52 -24.21 -7.18 9.16
N ALA A 53 -24.76 -8.22 8.52
CA ALA A 53 -26.14 -8.23 8.04
C ALA A 53 -27.20 -8.17 9.15
N PHE A 54 -26.85 -8.52 10.40
CA PHE A 54 -27.83 -8.55 11.50
C PHE A 54 -28.28 -7.18 12.01
N GLN A 55 -27.70 -6.06 11.54
CA GLN A 55 -28.03 -4.65 11.83
C GLN A 55 -28.18 -4.20 13.31
N ASP A 56 -28.26 -5.14 14.26
CA ASP A 56 -28.27 -4.88 15.69
C ASP A 56 -26.89 -4.42 16.16
N GLU A 57 -26.85 -3.50 17.11
CA GLU A 57 -25.58 -3.12 17.74
C GLU A 57 -25.10 -4.25 18.66
N TYR A 58 -24.08 -4.99 18.20
CA TYR A 58 -23.35 -5.96 19.02
C TYR A 58 -21.88 -5.54 19.18
N PRO A 59 -21.19 -6.00 20.25
CA PRO A 59 -19.86 -5.50 20.63
C PRO A 59 -18.80 -5.62 19.52
N GLU A 60 -18.85 -6.68 18.71
CA GLU A 60 -17.88 -6.97 17.65
C GLU A 60 -18.21 -6.36 16.29
N LEU A 61 -19.28 -5.57 16.16
CA LEU A 61 -19.76 -5.04 14.87
C LEU A 61 -18.66 -4.28 14.10
N ASN A 62 -17.99 -3.35 14.77
CA ASN A 62 -16.89 -2.57 14.18
C ASN A 62 -15.70 -3.46 13.75
N SER A 63 -15.37 -4.47 14.57
CA SER A 63 -14.32 -5.43 14.25
C SER A 63 -14.70 -6.30 13.04
N ASN A 64 -15.95 -6.71 12.91
CA ASN A 64 -16.40 -7.50 11.76
C ASN A 64 -16.38 -6.67 10.46
N ARG A 65 -16.84 -5.42 10.52
CA ARG A 65 -16.73 -4.48 9.39
C ARG A 65 -15.27 -4.29 8.96
N LEU A 66 -14.36 -4.17 9.92
CA LEU A 66 -12.93 -4.06 9.63
C LEU A 66 -12.38 -5.32 8.92
N LEU A 67 -12.81 -6.52 9.32
CA LEU A 67 -12.40 -7.77 8.65
C LEU A 67 -12.96 -7.89 7.23
N VAL A 68 -14.17 -7.36 6.96
CA VAL A 68 -14.72 -7.25 5.60
C VAL A 68 -13.82 -6.35 4.75
N LEU A 69 -13.50 -5.15 5.23
CA LEU A 69 -12.64 -4.19 4.51
C LEU A 69 -11.23 -4.74 4.28
N LEU A 70 -10.68 -5.48 5.25
CA LEU A 70 -9.40 -6.16 5.10
C LEU A 70 -9.44 -7.14 3.92
N TYR A 71 -10.46 -7.99 3.86
CA TYR A 71 -10.61 -8.95 2.78
C TYR A 71 -10.77 -8.27 1.43
N GLU A 72 -11.65 -7.27 1.33
CA GLU A 72 -11.87 -6.51 0.09
C GLU A 72 -10.60 -5.81 -0.41
N THR A 73 -9.78 -5.31 0.52
CA THR A 73 -8.50 -4.68 0.21
C THR A 73 -7.50 -5.71 -0.30
N MET A 74 -7.35 -6.84 0.39
CA MET A 74 -6.40 -7.91 0.02
C MET A 74 -6.71 -8.51 -1.36
N GLU A 75 -7.99 -8.60 -1.71
CA GLU A 75 -8.45 -9.13 -3.00
C GLU A 75 -8.48 -8.07 -4.12
N GLY A 76 -8.18 -6.81 -3.81
CA GLY A 76 -8.27 -5.71 -4.77
C GLY A 76 -9.68 -5.49 -5.33
N ARG A 77 -10.73 -5.90 -4.60
CA ARG A 77 -12.13 -5.86 -5.08
C ARG A 77 -12.75 -4.47 -5.03
N ARG A 78 -12.17 -3.55 -4.26
CA ARG A 78 -12.77 -2.26 -3.97
C ARG A 78 -11.77 -1.11 -4.09
N ASN A 79 -12.27 0.02 -4.56
CA ASN A 79 -11.49 1.25 -4.70
C ASN A 79 -11.00 1.73 -3.32
N SER A 80 -9.71 2.06 -3.23
CA SER A 80 -9.06 2.50 -1.99
C SER A 80 -9.71 3.74 -1.36
N LYS A 81 -10.28 4.65 -2.16
CA LYS A 81 -11.02 5.81 -1.66
C LYS A 81 -12.28 5.41 -0.89
N LEU A 82 -13.03 4.44 -1.43
CA LEU A 82 -14.24 3.93 -0.77
C LEU A 82 -13.91 3.15 0.50
N ILE A 83 -12.82 2.37 0.49
CA ILE A 83 -12.32 1.70 1.70
C ILE A 83 -11.97 2.75 2.76
N LEU A 84 -11.26 3.83 2.38
CA LEU A 84 -10.90 4.91 3.31
C LEU A 84 -12.12 5.59 3.92
N GLU A 85 -13.14 5.88 3.11
CA GLU A 85 -14.41 6.47 3.58
C GLU A 85 -15.13 5.56 4.57
N ASP A 86 -15.10 4.25 4.38
CA ASP A 86 -15.71 3.30 5.32
C ASP A 86 -14.88 3.08 6.58
N LEU A 87 -13.55 3.09 6.49
CA LEU A 87 -12.67 3.04 7.67
C LEU A 87 -12.91 4.22 8.61
N LYS A 88 -13.28 5.41 8.08
CA LYS A 88 -13.63 6.59 8.89
C LYS A 88 -14.96 6.44 9.64
N LYS A 89 -15.86 5.56 9.17
CA LYS A 89 -17.15 5.28 9.81
C LYS A 89 -17.02 4.23 10.92
N ILE A 90 -15.90 3.50 10.96
CA ILE A 90 -15.61 2.54 12.01
C ILE A 90 -15.17 3.33 13.25
N ASP A 91 -15.90 3.16 14.35
CA ASP A 91 -15.52 3.71 15.65
C ASP A 91 -14.32 2.92 16.21
N TYR A 92 -13.13 3.52 16.11
CA TYR A 92 -11.86 2.91 16.51
C TYR A 92 -11.87 2.44 17.97
N GLU A 93 -12.55 3.16 18.87
CA GLU A 93 -12.57 2.77 20.28
C GLU A 93 -13.44 1.53 20.53
N ARG A 94 -14.44 1.31 19.68
CA ARG A 94 -15.28 0.10 19.69
C ARG A 94 -14.67 -1.06 18.90
N VAL A 95 -13.52 -0.86 18.24
CA VAL A 95 -12.75 -1.94 17.63
C VAL A 95 -12.00 -2.71 18.72
N THR A 96 -12.11 -4.04 18.69
CA THR A 96 -11.41 -4.92 19.64
C THR A 96 -9.90 -4.63 19.58
N PRO A 97 -9.21 -4.42 20.72
CA PRO A 97 -7.81 -3.98 20.75
C PRO A 97 -6.89 -4.76 19.80
N ASP A 98 -7.04 -6.09 19.81
CA ASP A 98 -6.28 -7.01 18.97
C ASP A 98 -6.33 -6.64 17.47
N VAL A 99 -7.48 -6.22 16.92
CA VAL A 99 -7.60 -5.89 15.49
C VAL A 99 -7.37 -4.40 15.18
N ARG A 100 -7.09 -3.54 16.17
CA ARG A 100 -6.89 -2.10 15.93
C ARG A 100 -5.70 -1.80 15.03
N LEU A 101 -4.64 -2.60 15.11
CA LEU A 101 -3.49 -2.50 14.22
C LEU A 101 -3.87 -2.67 12.73
N ILE A 102 -4.87 -3.53 12.44
CA ILE A 102 -5.40 -3.73 11.08
C ILE A 102 -6.07 -2.46 10.57
N HIS A 103 -6.81 -1.75 11.43
CA HIS A 103 -7.46 -0.48 11.08
C HIS A 103 -6.42 0.56 10.69
N THR A 104 -5.37 0.73 11.50
CA THR A 104 -4.26 1.65 11.21
C THR A 104 -3.57 1.27 9.90
N TRP A 105 -3.26 -0.01 9.70
CA TRP A 105 -2.59 -0.53 8.50
C TRP A 105 -3.39 -0.26 7.22
N LEU A 106 -4.69 -0.60 7.23
CA LEU A 106 -5.58 -0.32 6.10
C LEU A 106 -5.74 1.17 5.86
N SER A 107 -5.82 1.98 6.92
CA SER A 107 -5.96 3.44 6.79
C SER A 107 -4.79 4.05 6.01
N PHE A 108 -3.55 3.67 6.36
CA PHE A 108 -2.35 4.11 5.63
C PHE A 108 -2.36 3.66 4.16
N ILE A 109 -2.71 2.39 3.89
CA ILE A 109 -2.80 1.85 2.52
C ILE A 109 -3.84 2.60 1.70
N SER A 110 -5.03 2.77 2.26
CA SER A 110 -6.16 3.38 1.57
C SER A 110 -5.95 4.87 1.33
N ALA A 111 -5.40 5.61 2.30
CA ALA A 111 -5.04 7.02 2.13
C ALA A 111 -3.94 7.21 1.07
N THR A 112 -2.88 6.40 1.14
CA THR A 112 -1.79 6.47 0.15
C THR A 112 -2.27 6.10 -1.26
N SER A 113 -3.00 5.00 -1.39
CA SER A 113 -3.45 4.47 -2.69
C SER A 113 -4.54 5.32 -3.34
N SER A 114 -5.35 6.04 -2.54
CA SER A 114 -6.33 7.00 -3.03
C SER A 114 -5.75 8.38 -3.35
N GLY A 115 -4.48 8.63 -3.01
CA GLY A 115 -3.82 9.91 -3.20
C GLY A 115 -4.28 11.00 -2.23
N ASN A 116 -4.84 10.63 -1.06
CA ASN A 116 -5.31 11.59 -0.07
C ASN A 116 -4.21 11.89 0.98
N ILE A 117 -3.41 12.93 0.71
CA ILE A 117 -2.31 13.35 1.59
C ILE A 117 -2.82 13.89 2.93
N GLU A 118 -3.93 14.62 2.94
CA GLU A 118 -4.49 15.22 4.17
C GLU A 118 -4.93 14.13 5.16
N ASP A 119 -5.64 13.11 4.65
CA ASP A 119 -6.01 11.95 5.47
C ASP A 119 -4.76 11.20 5.94
N LEU A 120 -3.77 11.02 5.06
CA LEU A 120 -2.52 10.34 5.39
C LEU A 120 -1.75 11.05 6.52
N GLU A 121 -1.71 12.38 6.52
CA GLU A 121 -1.13 13.19 7.60
C GLU A 121 -1.93 13.06 8.90
N SER A 122 -3.26 13.12 8.83
CA SER A 122 -4.09 12.90 10.02
C SER A 122 -3.92 11.49 10.60
N ILE A 123 -3.80 10.47 9.76
CA ILE A 123 -3.56 9.09 10.16
C ILE A 123 -2.20 8.96 10.84
N PHE A 124 -1.16 9.59 10.30
CA PHE A 124 0.19 9.54 10.89
C PHE A 124 0.27 10.20 12.27
N GLU A 125 -0.39 11.34 12.47
CA GLU A 125 -0.43 11.97 13.79
C GLU A 125 -1.23 11.13 14.81
N LYS A 126 -2.36 10.54 14.40
CA LYS A 126 -3.11 9.60 15.25
C LYS A 126 -2.30 8.36 15.59
N ASN A 127 -1.58 7.81 14.61
CA ASN A 127 -0.74 6.62 14.76
C ASN A 127 0.29 6.78 15.89
N LYS A 128 0.91 7.97 16.03
CA LYS A 128 1.83 8.27 17.13
C LYS A 128 1.19 8.13 18.52
N SER A 129 -0.11 8.44 18.63
CA SER A 129 -0.85 8.35 19.89
C SER A 129 -1.28 6.93 20.28
N PHE A 130 -1.34 5.99 19.32
CA PHE A 130 -1.81 4.63 19.56
C PHE A 130 -0.77 3.71 20.22
N GLY A 131 0.49 4.12 20.29
CA GLY A 131 1.57 3.32 20.90
C GLY A 131 1.72 1.94 20.25
N LYS A 132 2.23 0.96 21.00
CA LYS A 132 2.55 -0.38 20.48
C LYS A 132 1.34 -1.30 20.26
N GLU A 133 0.18 -0.96 20.80
CA GLU A 133 -1.01 -1.84 20.76
C GLU A 133 -1.90 -1.60 19.53
N GLY A 134 -1.78 -0.45 18.86
CA GLY A 134 -2.57 -0.11 17.68
C GLY A 134 -1.85 0.74 16.64
N GLY A 135 -0.63 1.19 16.92
CA GLY A 135 0.21 1.95 15.99
C GLY A 135 1.18 1.07 15.20
N ILE A 136 1.56 1.56 14.02
CA ILE A 136 2.63 1.01 13.20
C ILE A 136 3.85 1.91 13.37
N GLU A 137 5.01 1.32 13.62
CA GLU A 137 6.26 2.06 13.62
C GLU A 137 6.61 2.46 12.19
N ILE A 138 6.49 3.75 11.89
CA ILE A 138 6.80 4.33 10.58
C ILE A 138 7.81 5.46 10.81
N SER A 139 8.99 5.31 10.22
CA SER A 139 10.01 6.35 10.22
C SER A 139 9.60 7.56 9.38
N ASP A 140 10.22 8.71 9.64
CA ASP A 140 9.94 9.93 8.88
C ASP A 140 10.21 9.76 7.38
N ARG A 141 11.23 8.96 7.01
CA ARG A 141 11.55 8.66 5.61
C ARG A 141 10.49 7.78 4.96
N GLU A 142 10.00 6.75 5.65
CA GLU A 142 8.88 5.93 5.16
C GLU A 142 7.63 6.79 4.98
N PHE A 143 7.33 7.67 5.94
CA PHE A 143 6.18 8.55 5.85
C PHE A 143 6.30 9.56 4.70
N LEU A 144 7.49 10.16 4.51
CA LEU A 144 7.77 11.04 3.38
C LEU A 144 7.58 10.31 2.05
N PHE A 145 8.04 9.06 1.97
CA PHE A 145 7.85 8.21 0.81
C PHE A 145 6.37 7.93 0.53
N LEU A 146 5.57 7.59 1.55
CA LEU A 146 4.12 7.41 1.43
C LEU A 146 3.42 8.67 0.90
N LYS A 147 3.80 9.86 1.38
CA LYS A 147 3.27 11.14 0.85
C LYS A 147 3.65 11.33 -0.62
N GLY A 148 4.88 11.01 -0.99
CA GLY A 148 5.35 11.06 -2.38
C GLY A 148 4.53 10.14 -3.30
N LEU A 149 4.23 8.91 -2.85
CA LEU A 149 3.35 7.98 -3.56
C LEU A 149 1.91 8.48 -3.64
N ALA A 150 1.38 9.06 -2.56
CA ALA A 150 0.03 9.62 -2.55
C ALA A 150 -0.10 10.78 -3.58
N ALA A 151 0.87 11.70 -3.60
CA ALA A 151 0.92 12.77 -4.60
C ALA A 151 1.00 12.22 -6.03
N TYR A 152 1.76 11.14 -6.25
CA TYR A 152 1.81 10.46 -7.55
C TYR A 152 0.44 9.88 -7.94
N LYS A 153 -0.26 9.22 -7.01
CA LYS A 153 -1.60 8.64 -7.25
C LYS A 153 -2.66 9.71 -7.53
N SER A 154 -2.54 10.89 -6.93
CA SER A 154 -3.40 12.04 -7.24
C SER A 154 -2.98 12.81 -8.50
N LYS A 155 -1.95 12.35 -9.21
CA LYS A 155 -1.35 12.98 -10.40
C LYS A 155 -0.71 14.35 -10.15
N ASP A 156 -0.42 14.69 -8.89
CA ASP A 156 0.39 15.86 -8.53
C ASP A 156 1.87 15.50 -8.63
N TYR A 157 2.35 15.45 -9.87
CA TYR A 157 3.71 15.00 -10.18
C TYR A 157 4.79 15.95 -9.66
N ILE A 158 4.53 17.25 -9.57
CA ILE A 158 5.50 18.22 -9.05
C ILE A 158 5.72 17.95 -7.55
N LYS A 159 4.62 17.88 -6.78
CA LYS A 159 4.67 17.57 -5.35
C LYS A 159 5.26 16.19 -5.08
N SER A 160 4.92 15.20 -5.92
CA SER A 160 5.49 13.87 -5.81
C SER A 160 7.02 13.87 -5.98
N LEU A 161 7.54 14.55 -7.00
CA LEU A 161 8.99 14.68 -7.23
C LEU A 161 9.70 15.40 -6.09
N GLU A 162 9.08 16.44 -5.53
CA GLU A 162 9.60 17.18 -4.38
C GLU A 162 9.74 16.26 -3.15
N LEU A 163 8.67 15.54 -2.80
CA LEU A 163 8.65 14.63 -1.65
C LEU A 163 9.58 13.42 -1.81
N LEU A 164 9.65 12.86 -3.02
CA LEU A 164 10.48 11.68 -3.29
C LEU A 164 11.97 12.02 -3.39
N ARG A 165 12.37 13.29 -3.51
CA ARG A 165 13.77 13.71 -3.64
C ARG A 165 14.63 13.18 -2.49
N ASP A 166 14.14 13.33 -1.26
CA ASP A 166 14.87 12.99 -0.04
C ASP A 166 14.71 11.51 0.33
N CYS A 167 13.92 10.74 -0.44
CA CYS A 167 13.72 9.31 -0.23
C CYS A 167 14.79 8.46 -0.94
N LYS A 168 15.59 9.06 -1.84
CA LYS A 168 16.47 8.37 -2.81
C LYS A 168 17.91 8.13 -2.32
N GLU A 169 18.17 8.24 -1.03
CA GLU A 169 19.51 7.98 -0.47
C GLU A 169 19.76 6.46 -0.35
N GLY A 170 20.81 5.96 -1.02
CA GLY A 170 21.19 4.53 -1.00
C GLY A 170 20.45 3.64 -2.01
N LEU A 171 20.57 2.32 -1.86
CA LEU A 171 19.98 1.29 -2.74
C LEU A 171 19.09 0.32 -1.95
N ASP A 172 18.24 0.86 -1.08
CA ASP A 172 17.22 0.09 -0.37
C ASP A 172 15.86 0.12 -1.08
N PHE A 173 14.89 -0.61 -0.52
CA PHE A 173 13.54 -0.71 -1.06
C PHE A 173 12.87 0.65 -1.32
N ILE A 174 13.03 1.63 -0.42
CA ILE A 174 12.41 2.95 -0.56
C ILE A 174 13.09 3.72 -1.69
N SER A 175 14.43 3.77 -1.70
CA SER A 175 15.19 4.48 -2.73
C SER A 175 14.91 3.93 -4.13
N ILE A 176 14.93 2.60 -4.28
CA ILE A 176 14.65 1.94 -5.56
C ILE A 176 13.25 2.31 -6.05
N ASN A 177 12.23 2.20 -5.20
CA ASN A 177 10.86 2.50 -5.61
C ASN A 177 10.58 3.99 -5.79
N ALA A 178 11.28 4.87 -5.09
CA ALA A 178 11.23 6.32 -5.33
C ALA A 178 11.80 6.67 -6.71
N ILE A 179 12.93 6.08 -7.11
CA ILE A 179 13.54 6.27 -8.44
C ILE A 179 12.61 5.71 -9.54
N LYS A 180 12.04 4.51 -9.33
CA LYS A 180 11.06 3.95 -10.28
C LYS A 180 9.84 4.85 -10.45
N THR A 181 9.31 5.39 -9.33
CA THR A 181 8.16 6.30 -9.37
C THR A 181 8.51 7.59 -10.10
N GLU A 182 9.68 8.18 -9.85
CA GLU A 182 10.19 9.34 -10.59
C GLU A 182 10.29 9.07 -12.10
N ALA A 183 10.81 7.91 -12.52
CA ALA A 183 10.84 7.54 -13.92
C ALA A 183 9.43 7.51 -14.53
N MET A 184 8.47 6.87 -13.84
CA MET A 184 7.08 6.81 -14.29
C MET A 184 6.42 8.18 -14.37
N ILE A 185 6.76 9.12 -13.48
CA ILE A 185 6.32 10.51 -13.59
C ILE A 185 6.79 11.13 -14.91
N PHE A 186 8.07 10.97 -15.25
CA PHE A 186 8.59 11.50 -16.52
C PHE A 186 7.94 10.84 -17.73
N TYR A 187 7.67 9.53 -17.67
CA TYR A 187 6.90 8.85 -18.70
C TYR A 187 5.51 9.48 -18.89
N TYR A 188 4.74 9.67 -17.81
CA TYR A 188 3.41 10.30 -17.90
C TYR A 188 3.43 11.78 -18.30
N GLN A 189 4.56 12.47 -18.14
CA GLN A 189 4.80 13.82 -18.64
C GLN A 189 5.33 13.85 -20.08
N ASN A 190 5.30 12.73 -20.80
CA ASN A 190 5.81 12.55 -22.16
C ASN A 190 7.34 12.67 -22.31
N LEU A 191 8.10 12.67 -21.22
CA LEU A 191 9.56 12.70 -21.18
C LEU A 191 10.14 11.28 -21.19
N HIS A 192 9.78 10.50 -22.20
CA HIS A 192 10.08 9.07 -22.32
C HIS A 192 11.57 8.75 -22.26
N GLU A 193 12.41 9.51 -22.98
CA GLU A 193 13.87 9.31 -22.98
C GLU A 193 14.48 9.50 -21.58
N LYS A 194 13.98 10.47 -20.82
CA LYS A 194 14.41 10.72 -19.45
C LYS A 194 13.99 9.58 -18.53
N SER A 195 12.78 9.07 -18.68
CA SER A 195 12.30 7.88 -17.96
C SER A 195 13.19 6.67 -18.22
N ILE A 196 13.46 6.36 -19.50
CA ILE A 196 14.32 5.24 -19.90
C ILE A 196 15.72 5.41 -19.30
N THR A 197 16.32 6.59 -19.41
CA THR A 197 17.67 6.87 -18.90
C THR A 197 17.77 6.62 -17.38
N ILE A 198 16.76 7.03 -16.61
CA ILE A 198 16.72 6.80 -15.16
C ILE A 198 16.61 5.30 -14.84
N LEU A 199 15.74 4.59 -15.54
CA LEU A 199 15.53 3.15 -15.34
C LEU A 199 16.77 2.33 -15.75
N GLU A 200 17.43 2.67 -16.86
CA GLU A 200 18.68 2.03 -17.28
C GLU A 200 19.79 2.21 -16.24
N LYS A 201 19.95 3.43 -15.73
CA LYS A 201 20.93 3.71 -14.68
C LYS A 201 20.63 2.89 -13.44
N LEU A 202 19.36 2.87 -12.98
CA LEU A 202 18.96 2.08 -11.82
C LEU A 202 19.23 0.57 -12.04
N TYR A 203 18.95 0.05 -13.24
CA TYR A 203 19.21 -1.36 -13.55
C TYR A 203 20.71 -1.70 -13.45
N VAL A 204 21.58 -0.80 -13.91
CA VAL A 204 23.04 -0.94 -13.78
C VAL A 204 23.47 -0.86 -12.31
N ASP A 205 22.96 0.11 -11.56
CA ASP A 205 23.27 0.30 -10.13
C ASP A 205 22.85 -0.93 -9.30
N LEU A 206 21.82 -1.66 -9.73
CA LEU A 206 21.34 -2.92 -9.14
C LEU A 206 22.01 -4.18 -9.72
N ASN A 207 23.10 -4.05 -10.47
CA ASN A 207 23.80 -5.17 -11.13
C ASN A 207 22.88 -6.08 -11.98
N GLY A 208 21.80 -5.53 -12.49
CA GLY A 208 20.83 -6.23 -13.33
C GLY A 208 19.91 -7.23 -12.63
N GLU A 209 19.82 -7.23 -11.29
CA GLU A 209 19.00 -8.19 -10.54
C GLU A 209 17.50 -7.97 -10.72
N ASP A 210 17.05 -6.72 -10.79
CA ASP A 210 15.62 -6.39 -10.84
C ASP A 210 15.07 -6.36 -12.27
N GLN A 211 14.53 -7.50 -12.71
CA GLN A 211 13.95 -7.66 -14.05
C GLN A 211 12.69 -6.82 -14.29
N SER A 212 11.99 -6.38 -13.24
CA SER A 212 10.80 -5.53 -13.42
C SER A 212 11.14 -4.22 -14.13
N ILE A 213 12.37 -3.72 -13.98
CA ILE A 213 12.85 -2.52 -14.66
C ILE A 213 12.89 -2.72 -16.18
N LYS A 214 13.37 -3.88 -16.65
CA LYS A 214 13.38 -4.19 -18.09
C LYS A 214 11.99 -4.25 -18.69
N VAL A 215 11.05 -4.87 -17.96
CA VAL A 215 9.64 -4.94 -18.37
C VAL A 215 9.06 -3.53 -18.52
N THR A 216 9.27 -2.65 -17.54
CA THR A 216 8.82 -1.26 -17.61
C THR A 216 9.46 -0.49 -18.76
N ILE A 217 10.76 -0.66 -19.02
CA ILE A 217 11.43 -0.02 -20.17
C ILE A 217 10.82 -0.50 -21.49
N GLN A 218 10.51 -1.79 -21.61
CA GLN A 218 9.88 -2.37 -22.81
C GLN A 218 8.49 -1.78 -23.07
N GLU A 219 7.68 -1.61 -22.02
CA GLU A 219 6.39 -0.93 -22.12
C GLU A 219 6.54 0.52 -22.62
N ILE A 220 7.50 1.28 -22.06
CA ILE A 220 7.75 2.67 -22.46
C ILE A 220 8.23 2.75 -23.91
N VAL A 221 9.18 1.91 -24.33
CA VAL A 221 9.68 1.89 -25.72
C VAL A 221 8.55 1.53 -26.70
N SER A 222 7.66 0.63 -26.31
CA SER A 222 6.54 0.20 -27.16
C SER A 222 5.45 1.29 -27.30
N SER A 223 5.38 2.24 -26.36
CA SER A 223 4.38 3.32 -26.37
C SER A 223 4.62 4.40 -27.44
N LYS A 224 5.85 4.55 -27.95
CA LYS A 224 6.21 5.59 -28.93
C LYS A 224 7.26 5.10 -29.93
N SER A 225 6.94 5.23 -31.21
CA SER A 225 7.85 4.84 -32.30
C SER A 225 9.16 5.63 -32.27
N GLY A 226 10.27 4.95 -32.56
CA GLY A 226 11.61 5.55 -32.63
C GLY A 226 12.37 5.63 -31.30
N LEU A 227 11.74 5.31 -30.16
CA LEU A 227 12.47 5.15 -28.90
C LEU A 227 13.39 3.94 -28.93
N LYS A 228 14.55 4.05 -28.26
CA LYS A 228 15.52 2.98 -28.11
C LYS A 228 15.97 2.87 -26.66
N SER A 229 16.33 1.66 -26.26
CA SER A 229 16.92 1.34 -24.97
C SER A 229 18.21 0.55 -25.21
N LYS A 230 19.17 0.64 -24.30
CA LYS A 230 20.40 -0.16 -24.29
C LYS A 230 20.18 -1.56 -23.70
N LEU A 231 19.03 -1.77 -23.07
CA LEU A 231 18.68 -3.01 -22.36
C LEU A 231 17.73 -3.93 -23.15
N LEU A 232 17.24 -3.48 -24.31
CA LEU A 232 16.33 -4.19 -25.23
C LEU A 232 16.97 -4.34 -26.60
#